data_AF-A0A1Y2FDM2-F1
#
_entry.id   AF-A0A1Y2FDM2-F1
#
_cell.length_a   1.000
_cell.length_b   1.000
_cell.length_c   1.000
_cell.angle_alpha   90.00
_cell.angle_beta   90.00
_cell.angle_gamma   90.00
#
_symmetry.space_group_name_H-M   'P 1'
#
loop_
_entity.id
_entity.type
_entity.pdbx_description
1 polymer ?
#
loop_
_entity_poly.entity_id
_entity_poly.type
_entity_poly.pdbx_seq_one_letter_code
_entity_poly.pdbx_strand_id
1 'polypeptide(L)'
;MLDIQEAIDCYEQCLTSLLDHLATNAQAHVQGAISEKLQSHITALIQADKRYNRALVEAKKHLQASTAMVQLQAQESALDAQLEENLQVLRTLHTELRKPLSSNYEPARLSGREGAMSEGEEEVPRIACHTLMQYARILAKTSSAPSSFDPTTHSATASSLFPWPSEDMMRRGAGSATGVAQQNGEMAMQEDIKDDSGAAEMEPTSYQAQNQPSMPDNGPSGLDLDLFDPDQDED
;
A
#
# COMPACT_ATOMS: atom_id res chain seq x y z
N MET A 1 -15.27 24.95 48.80
CA MET A 1 -14.31 25.91 49.41
C MET A 1 -15.02 26.85 50.38
N LEU A 2 -16.20 27.37 50.00
CA LEU A 2 -17.07 28.17 50.87
C LEU A 2 -17.38 27.47 52.21
N ASP A 3 -17.64 26.15 52.20
CA ASP A 3 -18.00 25.41 53.43
C ASP A 3 -16.87 25.31 54.47
N ILE A 4 -15.60 25.31 54.03
CA ILE A 4 -14.46 25.33 54.96
C ILE A 4 -14.36 26.70 55.62
N GLN A 5 -14.52 27.77 54.83
CA GLN A 5 -14.46 29.13 55.35
C GLN A 5 -15.57 29.37 56.37
N GLU A 6 -16.80 28.96 56.05
CA GLU A 6 -17.93 29.06 56.97
C GLU A 6 -17.70 28.25 58.26
N ALA A 7 -17.10 27.07 58.15
CA ALA A 7 -16.75 26.26 59.33
C ALA A 7 -15.66 26.91 60.20
N ILE A 8 -14.67 27.56 59.58
CA ILE A 8 -13.62 28.33 60.28
C ILE A 8 -14.24 29.53 60.99
N ASP A 9 -15.04 30.34 60.28
CA ASP A 9 -15.68 31.53 60.83
C ASP A 9 -16.59 31.16 62.03
N CYS A 10 -17.32 30.04 61.92
CA CYS A 10 -18.15 29.51 63.02
C CYS A 10 -17.30 29.05 64.22
N TYR A 11 -16.16 28.41 63.96
CA TYR A 11 -15.21 28.00 65.01
C TYR A 11 -14.61 29.20 65.72
N GLU A 12 -14.16 30.21 64.98
CA GLU A 12 -13.64 31.47 65.51
C GLU A 12 -14.69 32.18 66.36
N GLN A 13 -15.92 32.29 65.88
CA GLN A 13 -17.01 32.92 66.63
C GLN A 13 -17.35 32.15 67.92
N CYS A 14 -17.31 30.82 67.91
CA CYS A 14 -17.48 30.02 69.12
C CYS A 14 -16.33 30.23 70.11
N LEU A 15 -15.10 30.33 69.62
CA LEU A 15 -13.90 30.54 70.43
C LEU A 15 -13.88 31.93 71.06
N THR A 16 -14.20 32.98 70.31
CA THR A 16 -14.32 34.35 70.86
C THR A 16 -15.43 34.45 71.89
N SER A 17 -16.58 33.80 71.64
CA SER A 17 -17.69 33.77 72.60
C SER A 17 -17.31 33.07 73.90
N LEU A 18 -16.54 31.98 73.82
CA LEU A 18 -16.04 31.25 74.99
C LEU A 18 -15.01 32.08 75.76
N LEU A 19 -14.09 32.77 75.07
CA LEU A 19 -13.11 33.65 75.69
C LEU A 19 -13.76 34.85 76.38
N ASP A 20 -14.75 35.47 75.76
CA ASP A 20 -15.52 36.58 76.35
C ASP A 20 -16.30 36.11 77.58
N HIS A 21 -16.88 34.92 77.53
CA HIS A 21 -17.53 34.32 78.70
C HIS A 21 -16.54 34.04 79.85
N LEU A 22 -15.32 33.59 79.55
CA LEU A 22 -14.28 33.39 80.57
C LEU A 22 -13.79 34.72 81.16
N ALA A 23 -13.61 35.74 80.33
CA ALA A 23 -13.18 37.07 80.76
C ALA A 23 -14.20 37.75 81.67
N THR A 24 -15.49 37.66 81.33
CA THR A 24 -16.59 38.19 82.14
C THR A 24 -16.78 37.40 83.45
N ASN A 25 -16.63 36.07 83.43
CA ASN A 25 -16.74 35.24 84.63
C ASN A 25 -15.56 35.41 85.59
N ALA A 26 -14.35 35.70 85.11
CA ALA A 26 -13.21 36.02 85.98
C ALA A 26 -13.49 37.22 86.89
N GLN A 27 -14.43 38.10 86.50
CA GLN A 27 -14.84 39.28 87.25
C GLN A 27 -16.07 39.03 88.16
N ALA A 28 -16.84 37.96 87.92
CA ALA A 28 -18.10 37.67 88.62
C ALA A 28 -18.01 36.40 89.50
N HIS A 29 -17.94 36.59 90.82
CA HIS A 29 -17.76 35.53 91.83
C HIS A 29 -19.01 34.65 92.09
N VAL A 30 -19.76 34.22 91.07
CA VAL A 30 -21.04 33.51 91.21
C VAL A 30 -20.96 32.06 90.71
N GLN A 31 -20.71 31.11 91.60
CA GLN A 31 -20.26 29.75 91.24
C GLN A 31 -21.30 28.80 90.60
N GLY A 32 -22.60 29.13 90.55
CA GLY A 32 -23.66 28.19 90.14
C GLY A 32 -24.04 28.23 88.64
N ALA A 33 -24.60 29.35 88.17
CA ALA A 33 -25.14 29.50 86.81
C ALA A 33 -24.04 29.61 85.72
N ILE A 34 -22.80 29.84 86.12
CA ILE A 34 -21.64 29.97 85.24
C ILE A 34 -21.26 28.62 84.61
N SER A 35 -21.50 27.51 85.33
CA SER A 35 -21.13 26.17 84.87
C SER A 35 -21.93 25.73 83.63
N GLU A 36 -23.24 26.00 83.58
CA GLU A 36 -24.10 25.58 82.47
C GLU A 36 -23.80 26.33 81.16
N LYS A 37 -23.58 27.66 81.25
CA LYS A 37 -23.22 28.47 80.08
C LYS A 37 -21.84 28.08 79.54
N LEU A 38 -20.87 27.85 80.42
CA LEU A 38 -19.55 27.35 80.02
C LEU A 38 -19.65 25.99 79.32
N GLN A 39 -20.42 25.05 79.87
CA GLN A 39 -20.66 23.75 79.24
C GLN A 39 -21.35 23.88 77.86
N SER A 40 -22.29 24.81 77.72
CA SER A 40 -22.94 25.11 76.43
C SER A 40 -21.92 25.60 75.40
N HIS A 41 -21.07 26.57 75.75
CA HIS A 41 -20.03 27.09 74.85
C HIS A 41 -18.99 26.04 74.48
N ILE A 42 -18.57 25.20 75.43
CA ILE A 42 -17.65 24.07 75.15
C ILE A 42 -18.31 23.09 74.18
N THR A 43 -19.59 22.76 74.38
CA THR A 43 -20.31 21.84 73.51
C THR A 43 -20.47 22.43 72.09
N ALA A 44 -20.75 23.74 71.98
CA ALA A 44 -20.81 24.43 70.70
C ALA A 44 -19.45 24.42 69.98
N LEU A 45 -18.35 24.65 70.70
CA LEU A 45 -17.00 24.57 70.14
C LEU A 45 -16.66 23.17 69.63
N ILE A 46 -17.01 22.12 70.39
CA ILE A 46 -16.83 20.73 69.96
C ILE A 46 -17.65 20.43 68.70
N GLN A 47 -18.87 20.97 68.58
CA GLN A 47 -19.68 20.81 67.38
C GLN A 47 -19.08 21.56 66.18
N ALA A 48 -18.56 22.77 66.37
CA ALA A 48 -17.87 23.53 65.35
C ALA A 48 -16.61 22.79 64.86
N ASP A 49 -15.81 22.24 65.77
CA ASP A 49 -14.63 21.43 65.43
C ASP A 49 -15.00 20.18 64.60
N LYS A 50 -16.08 19.48 64.98
CA LYS A 50 -16.59 18.33 64.20
C LYS A 50 -17.03 18.74 62.79
N ARG A 51 -17.65 19.93 62.64
CA ARG A 51 -18.05 20.46 61.33
C ARG A 51 -16.84 20.81 60.48
N TYR A 52 -15.85 21.49 61.05
CA TYR A 52 -14.58 21.80 60.40
C TYR A 52 -13.85 20.53 59.92
N ASN A 53 -13.71 19.53 60.79
CA ASN A 53 -13.08 18.26 60.43
C ASN A 53 -13.81 17.55 59.29
N ARG A 54 -15.16 17.58 59.27
CA ARG A 54 -15.94 17.03 58.16
C ARG A 54 -15.66 17.78 56.85
N ALA A 55 -15.67 19.11 56.87
CA ALA A 55 -15.37 19.93 55.70
C ALA A 55 -13.95 19.68 55.17
N LEU A 56 -12.97 19.44 56.06
CA LEU A 56 -11.60 19.09 55.68
C LEU A 56 -11.50 17.73 55.00
N VAL A 57 -12.20 16.71 55.53
CA VAL A 57 -12.27 15.37 54.89
C VAL A 57 -12.89 15.45 53.50
N GLU A 58 -13.96 16.23 53.34
CA GLU A 58 -14.61 16.44 52.05
C GLU A 58 -13.69 17.17 51.06
N ALA A 59 -12.99 18.22 51.50
CA ALA A 59 -12.02 18.92 50.66
C ALA A 59 -10.86 18.00 50.22
N LYS A 60 -10.38 17.13 51.11
CA LYS A 60 -9.37 16.12 50.77
C LYS A 60 -9.91 15.14 49.72
N LYS A 61 -11.17 14.71 49.83
CA LYS A 61 -11.82 13.87 48.83
C LYS A 61 -11.92 14.58 47.47
N HIS A 62 -12.27 15.86 47.44
CA HIS A 62 -12.28 16.66 46.21
C HIS A 62 -10.88 16.80 45.60
N LEU A 63 -9.85 17.00 46.42
CA LEU A 63 -8.47 17.06 45.94
C LEU A 63 -8.04 15.72 45.32
N GLN A 64 -8.35 14.59 45.98
CA GLN A 64 -8.09 13.25 45.43
C GLN A 64 -8.84 13.03 44.10
N ALA A 65 -10.12 13.40 44.04
CA ALA A 65 -10.90 13.32 42.80
C ALA A 65 -10.29 14.20 41.69
N SER A 66 -9.86 15.42 42.01
CA SER A 66 -9.20 16.32 41.07
C SER A 66 -7.89 15.73 40.55
N THR A 67 -7.08 15.09 41.40
CA THR A 67 -5.85 14.42 40.96
C THR A 67 -6.14 13.25 40.03
N ALA A 68 -7.21 12.48 40.31
CA ALA A 68 -7.64 11.39 39.43
C ALA A 68 -8.15 11.93 38.08
N MET A 69 -8.88 13.05 38.06
CA MET A 69 -9.31 13.70 36.82
C MET A 69 -8.12 14.14 35.96
N VAL A 70 -7.09 14.72 36.57
CA VAL A 70 -5.86 15.11 35.84
C VAL A 70 -5.15 13.88 35.25
N GLN A 71 -5.10 12.76 35.98
CA GLN A 71 -4.54 11.50 35.47
C GLN A 71 -5.34 10.95 34.29
N LEU A 72 -6.68 10.96 34.38
CA LEU A 72 -7.55 10.52 33.29
C LEU A 72 -7.40 11.41 32.06
N GLN A 73 -7.30 12.72 32.23
CA GLN A 73 -7.06 13.66 31.14
C GLN A 73 -5.70 13.41 30.45
N ALA A 74 -4.66 13.09 31.23
CA ALA A 74 -3.38 12.69 30.68
C ALA A 74 -3.49 11.37 29.87
N GLN A 75 -4.24 10.39 30.37
CA GLN A 75 -4.49 9.13 29.66
C GLN A 75 -5.29 9.34 28.36
N GLU A 76 -6.32 10.19 28.39
CA GLU A 76 -7.10 10.59 27.21
C GLU A 76 -6.19 11.21 26.15
N SER A 77 -5.36 12.19 26.52
CA SER A 77 -4.43 12.81 25.59
C SER A 77 -3.40 11.84 24.99
N ALA A 78 -3.00 10.81 25.75
CA ALA A 78 -2.09 9.78 25.26
C ALA A 78 -2.78 8.83 24.27
N LEU A 79 -4.04 8.48 24.52
CA LEU A 79 -4.86 7.68 23.60
C LEU A 79 -5.15 8.43 22.31
N ASP A 80 -5.46 9.73 22.37
CA ASP A 80 -5.66 10.56 21.19
C ASP A 80 -4.39 10.62 20.33
N ALA A 81 -3.22 10.74 20.95
CA ALA A 81 -1.94 10.70 20.23
C ALA A 81 -1.72 9.35 19.51
N GLN A 82 -2.04 8.24 20.16
CA GLN A 82 -1.97 6.91 19.55
C GLN A 82 -2.99 6.74 18.40
N LEU A 83 -4.19 7.30 18.55
CA LEU A 83 -5.20 7.28 17.50
C LEU A 83 -4.74 8.06 16.27
N GLU A 84 -4.17 9.26 16.46
CA GLU A 84 -3.66 10.06 15.34
C GLU A 84 -2.49 9.36 14.64
N GLU A 85 -1.60 8.71 15.39
CA GLU A 85 -0.53 7.87 14.82
C GLU A 85 -1.11 6.73 13.95
N ASN A 86 -2.09 5.99 14.47
CA ASN A 86 -2.75 4.92 13.73
C ASN A 86 -3.47 5.45 12.47
N LEU A 87 -4.15 6.60 12.57
CA LEU A 87 -4.78 7.24 11.42
C LEU A 87 -3.75 7.70 10.39
N GLN A 88 -2.58 8.18 10.82
CA GLN A 88 -1.48 8.53 9.93
C GLN A 88 -0.96 7.31 9.19
N VAL A 89 -0.75 6.18 9.89
CA VAL A 89 -0.33 4.91 9.28
C VAL A 89 -1.38 4.41 8.27
N LEU A 90 -2.67 4.49 8.61
CA LEU A 90 -3.75 4.13 7.69
C LEU A 90 -3.75 5.03 6.44
N ARG A 91 -3.57 6.35 6.60
CA ARG A 91 -3.45 7.29 5.48
C ARG A 91 -2.25 6.96 4.61
N THR A 92 -1.08 6.66 5.19
CA THR A 92 0.11 6.29 4.41
C THR A 92 -0.11 5.00 3.63
N LEU A 93 -0.62 3.94 4.28
CA LEU A 93 -0.93 2.68 3.62
C LEU A 93 -1.95 2.86 2.50
N HIS A 94 -3.00 3.65 2.73
CA HIS A 94 -3.98 3.94 1.69
C HIS A 94 -3.35 4.68 0.49
N THR A 95 -2.47 5.66 0.73
CA THR A 95 -1.74 6.32 -0.37
C THR A 95 -0.81 5.37 -1.09
N GLU A 96 -0.15 4.45 -0.39
CA GLU A 96 0.72 3.43 -0.98
C GLU A 96 -0.06 2.42 -1.82
N LEU A 97 -1.21 1.95 -1.35
CA LEU A 97 -2.11 1.08 -2.11
C LEU A 97 -2.71 1.79 -3.32
N ARG A 98 -2.93 3.11 -3.26
CA ARG A 98 -3.47 3.88 -4.38
C ARG A 98 -2.43 4.14 -5.49
N LYS A 99 -1.14 4.24 -5.16
CA LYS A 99 -0.05 4.43 -6.15
C LYS A 99 -0.01 3.37 -7.26
N PRO A 100 -0.04 2.04 -7.00
CA PRO A 100 0.00 1.02 -8.05
C PRO A 100 -1.28 0.99 -8.89
N LEU A 101 -2.45 1.35 -8.35
CA LEU A 101 -3.66 1.49 -9.17
C LEU A 101 -3.55 2.67 -10.14
N SER A 102 -2.94 3.79 -9.73
CA SER A 102 -2.76 4.93 -10.63
C SER A 102 -1.64 4.74 -11.67
N SER A 103 -0.66 3.88 -11.39
CA SER A 103 0.53 3.70 -12.24
C SER A 103 0.41 2.51 -13.21
N ASN A 104 -0.29 1.43 -12.83
CA ASN A 104 -0.37 0.21 -13.64
C ASN A 104 -1.76 -0.03 -14.25
N TYR A 105 -2.76 0.75 -13.81
CA TYR A 105 -4.08 0.85 -14.42
C TYR A 105 -4.31 2.32 -14.83
N GLU A 106 -3.57 2.80 -15.82
CA GLU A 106 -4.21 3.62 -16.85
C GLU A 106 -4.87 2.60 -17.78
N PRO A 107 -6.12 2.15 -17.52
CA PRO A 107 -6.90 1.64 -18.64
C PRO A 107 -6.88 2.79 -19.63
N ALA A 108 -6.46 2.49 -20.86
CA ALA A 108 -6.83 3.24 -22.05
C ALA A 108 -7.77 4.39 -21.71
N ARG A 109 -7.23 5.63 -21.69
CA ARG A 109 -8.04 6.83 -21.85
C ARG A 109 -8.94 6.63 -23.06
N LEU A 110 -10.10 6.01 -22.81
CA LEU A 110 -11.31 6.02 -23.60
C LEU A 110 -12.08 7.32 -23.27
N SER A 111 -11.36 8.38 -22.91
CA SER A 111 -11.82 9.74 -23.07
C SER A 111 -11.26 10.20 -24.40
N GLY A 112 -12.12 10.17 -25.42
CA GLY A 112 -11.81 10.74 -26.72
C GLY A 112 -11.32 12.17 -26.53
N ARG A 113 -10.05 12.40 -26.86
CA ARG A 113 -9.52 13.73 -27.07
C ARG A 113 -8.76 13.71 -28.37
N GLU A 114 -9.52 13.92 -29.44
CA GLU A 114 -9.02 14.63 -30.61
C GLU A 114 -8.33 15.89 -30.10
N GLY A 115 -7.00 15.98 -30.26
CA GLY A 115 -6.30 17.24 -29.99
C GLY A 115 -4.95 17.10 -29.32
N ALA A 116 -3.94 17.00 -30.19
CA ALA A 116 -2.67 17.71 -30.11
C ALA A 116 -1.57 17.19 -29.16
N MET A 117 -0.50 16.72 -29.81
CA MET A 117 0.90 17.15 -29.62
C MET A 117 1.39 17.17 -28.17
N SER A 118 1.96 16.05 -27.71
CA SER A 118 3.00 16.10 -26.69
C SER A 118 4.03 15.01 -26.99
N GLU A 119 5.16 15.42 -27.56
CA GLU A 119 6.37 14.61 -27.72
C GLU A 119 6.94 14.31 -26.33
N GLY A 120 7.27 13.05 -26.02
CA GLY A 120 8.21 12.74 -24.94
C GLY A 120 7.84 11.64 -23.95
N GLU A 121 6.75 10.89 -24.13
CA GLU A 121 6.53 9.65 -23.38
C GLU A 121 6.70 8.47 -24.33
N GLU A 122 7.70 7.62 -24.05
CA GLU A 122 7.97 6.37 -24.76
C GLU A 122 6.81 5.40 -24.46
N GLU A 123 5.70 5.59 -25.18
CA GLU A 123 4.54 4.73 -25.14
C GLU A 123 4.97 3.32 -25.53
N VAL A 124 4.90 2.39 -24.58
CA VAL A 124 5.01 0.96 -24.88
C VAL A 124 3.94 0.64 -25.92
N PRO A 125 4.31 0.25 -27.16
CA PRO A 125 3.34 0.12 -28.23
C PRO A 125 2.38 -1.00 -27.88
N ARG A 126 1.08 -0.69 -27.85
CA ARG A 126 0.03 -1.68 -27.63
C ARG A 126 0.06 -2.68 -28.79
N ILE A 127 0.61 -3.86 -28.54
CA ILE A 127 0.67 -4.93 -29.53
C ILE A 127 -0.75 -5.45 -29.75
N ALA A 128 -1.22 -5.40 -31.00
CA ALA A 128 -2.53 -5.93 -31.34
C ALA A 128 -2.56 -7.46 -31.09
N CYS A 129 -3.63 -7.95 -30.46
CA CYS A 129 -3.78 -9.36 -30.11
C CYS A 129 -3.56 -10.30 -31.31
N HIS A 130 -4.02 -9.92 -32.50
CA HIS A 130 -3.80 -10.72 -33.71
C HIS A 130 -2.31 -10.85 -34.07
N THR A 131 -1.51 -9.80 -33.90
CA THR A 131 -0.07 -9.81 -34.15
C THR A 131 0.64 -10.69 -33.13
N LEU A 132 0.24 -10.60 -31.85
CA LEU A 132 0.76 -11.45 -30.79
C LEU A 132 0.44 -12.93 -31.05
N MET A 133 -0.80 -13.24 -31.45
CA MET A 133 -1.24 -14.60 -31.78
C MET A 133 -0.54 -15.15 -33.03
N GLN A 134 -0.32 -14.31 -34.06
CA GLN A 134 0.46 -14.70 -35.24
C GLN A 134 1.91 -15.01 -34.87
N TYR A 135 2.54 -14.16 -34.05
CA TYR A 135 3.90 -14.37 -33.60
C TYR A 135 4.03 -15.62 -32.71
N ALA A 136 3.09 -15.82 -31.78
CA ALA A 136 3.02 -17.02 -30.96
C ALA A 136 2.88 -18.29 -31.81
N ARG A 137 2.13 -18.26 -32.91
CA ARG A 137 2.03 -19.38 -33.86
C ARG A 137 3.34 -19.67 -34.58
N ILE A 138 4.11 -18.63 -34.93
CA ILE A 138 5.44 -18.79 -35.54
C ILE A 138 6.39 -19.43 -34.52
N LEU A 139 6.45 -18.88 -33.30
CA LEU A 139 7.26 -19.42 -32.22
C LEU A 139 6.89 -20.87 -31.88
N ALA A 140 5.61 -21.21 -31.84
CA ALA A 140 5.17 -22.56 -31.55
C ALA A 140 5.76 -23.58 -32.56
N LYS A 141 5.86 -23.23 -33.84
CA LYS A 141 6.46 -24.11 -34.87
C LYS A 141 7.96 -24.30 -34.70
N THR A 142 8.67 -23.28 -34.23
CA THR A 142 10.12 -23.30 -34.08
C THR A 142 10.58 -23.80 -32.71
N SER A 143 9.71 -23.72 -31.70
CA SER A 143 10.02 -24.09 -30.32
C SER A 143 9.45 -25.46 -29.93
N SER A 144 8.52 -26.04 -30.70
CA SER A 144 8.04 -27.40 -30.47
C SER A 144 9.04 -28.43 -31.00
N ALA A 145 9.37 -29.43 -30.18
CA ALA A 145 10.13 -30.59 -30.64
C ALA A 145 9.34 -31.35 -31.74
N PRO A 146 10.00 -31.82 -32.81
CA PRO A 146 9.36 -32.68 -33.81
C PRO A 146 8.69 -33.89 -33.15
N SER A 147 7.59 -34.40 -33.72
CA SER A 147 6.85 -35.54 -33.15
C SER A 147 7.67 -36.84 -33.05
N SER A 148 8.81 -36.91 -33.74
CA SER A 148 9.78 -38.01 -33.70
C SER A 148 10.96 -37.76 -32.76
N PHE A 149 10.94 -36.68 -31.98
CA PHE A 149 12.00 -36.35 -31.02
C PHE A 149 11.86 -37.21 -29.76
N ASP A 150 12.78 -38.16 -29.60
CA ASP A 150 12.94 -38.94 -28.39
C ASP A 150 14.13 -38.36 -27.59
N PRO A 151 13.90 -37.73 -26.40
CA PRO A 151 14.95 -37.10 -25.61
C PRO A 151 16.01 -38.09 -25.09
N THR A 152 15.77 -39.40 -25.19
CA THR A 152 16.68 -40.45 -24.71
C THR A 152 17.65 -40.94 -25.77
N THR A 153 17.41 -40.64 -27.05
CA THR A 153 18.31 -41.01 -28.15
C THR A 153 19.09 -39.78 -28.60
N HIS A 154 20.26 -39.57 -28.00
CA HIS A 154 21.18 -38.49 -28.40
C HIS A 154 21.85 -38.80 -29.75
N SER A 155 21.08 -38.87 -30.84
CA SER A 155 21.64 -38.88 -32.19
C SER A 155 21.76 -37.44 -32.68
N ALA A 156 22.90 -36.82 -32.42
CA ALA A 156 23.26 -35.46 -32.85
C ALA A 156 23.50 -35.33 -34.37
N THR A 157 22.86 -36.17 -35.19
CA THR A 157 23.05 -36.19 -36.66
C THR A 157 21.90 -35.55 -37.44
N ALA A 158 20.78 -35.21 -36.77
CA ALA A 158 19.71 -34.44 -37.41
C ALA A 158 20.03 -32.93 -37.34
N SER A 159 20.44 -32.36 -38.46
CA SER A 159 20.67 -30.91 -38.67
C SER A 159 19.47 -30.01 -38.28
N SER A 160 18.29 -30.59 -38.07
CA SER A 160 17.05 -29.88 -37.71
C SER A 160 16.77 -29.77 -36.20
N LEU A 161 17.72 -30.14 -35.32
CA LEU A 161 17.48 -30.27 -33.88
C LEU A 161 18.02 -29.13 -33.02
N PHE A 162 18.58 -28.08 -33.62
CA PHE A 162 19.18 -26.98 -32.87
C PHE A 162 18.21 -25.80 -32.71
N PRO A 163 18.09 -25.19 -31.52
CA PRO A 163 17.19 -24.04 -31.27
C PRO A 163 17.69 -22.73 -31.87
N TRP A 164 18.87 -22.72 -32.50
CA TRP A 164 19.44 -21.62 -33.26
C TRP A 164 19.35 -21.91 -34.76
N PRO A 165 19.41 -20.88 -35.63
CA PRO A 165 19.42 -21.07 -37.08
C PRO A 165 20.50 -22.07 -37.52
N SER A 166 20.16 -22.97 -38.44
CA SER A 166 21.10 -23.97 -38.93
C SER A 166 22.27 -23.32 -39.68
N GLU A 167 23.42 -24.00 -39.69
CA GLU A 167 24.62 -23.54 -40.40
C GLU A 167 24.34 -23.25 -41.88
N ASP A 168 23.57 -24.11 -42.54
CA ASP A 168 23.18 -23.91 -43.95
C ASP A 168 22.26 -22.69 -44.13
N MET A 169 21.36 -22.40 -43.17
CA MET A 169 20.55 -21.18 -43.20
C MET A 169 21.40 -19.94 -42.99
N MET A 170 22.45 -20.00 -42.16
CA MET A 170 23.39 -18.89 -41.99
C MET A 170 24.24 -18.67 -43.24
N ARG A 171 24.71 -19.74 -43.91
CA ARG A 171 25.47 -19.66 -45.18
C ARG A 171 24.61 -19.19 -46.36
N ARG A 172 23.34 -19.57 -46.42
CA ARG A 172 22.41 -19.13 -47.48
C ARG A 172 21.73 -17.81 -47.16
N GLY A 173 21.76 -17.38 -45.90
CA GLY A 173 21.16 -16.15 -45.44
C GLY A 173 21.74 -14.94 -46.18
N ALA A 174 20.89 -13.93 -46.40
CA ALA A 174 21.23 -12.77 -47.22
C ALA A 174 22.55 -12.09 -46.83
N GLY A 175 22.95 -12.16 -45.55
CA GLY A 175 24.23 -11.60 -45.07
C GLY A 175 25.49 -12.32 -45.57
N SER A 176 25.43 -13.63 -45.86
CA SER A 176 26.59 -14.37 -46.39
C SER A 176 26.70 -14.23 -47.90
N ALA A 177 25.56 -14.20 -48.62
CA ALA A 177 25.54 -13.97 -50.06
C ALA A 177 26.03 -12.56 -50.43
N THR A 178 25.69 -11.53 -49.66
CA THR A 178 26.22 -10.17 -49.88
C THR A 178 27.70 -10.06 -49.52
N GLY A 179 28.15 -10.70 -48.44
CA GLY A 179 29.57 -10.72 -48.06
C GLY A 179 30.46 -11.36 -49.14
N VAL A 180 30.04 -12.50 -49.69
CA VAL A 180 30.77 -13.18 -50.79
C VAL A 180 30.66 -12.40 -52.10
N ALA A 181 29.51 -11.81 -52.42
CA ALA A 181 29.38 -10.96 -53.61
C ALA A 181 30.25 -9.70 -53.54
N GLN A 182 30.44 -9.13 -52.35
CA GLN A 182 31.29 -7.96 -52.15
C GLN A 182 32.78 -8.34 -52.22
N GLN A 183 33.17 -9.49 -51.67
CA GLN A 183 34.54 -10.02 -51.76
C GLN A 183 34.90 -10.48 -53.19
N ASN A 184 33.96 -11.12 -53.89
CA ASN A 184 34.14 -11.50 -55.30
C ASN A 184 34.07 -10.26 -56.22
N GLY A 185 33.33 -9.21 -55.84
CA GLY A 185 33.36 -7.92 -56.53
C GLY A 185 34.70 -7.20 -56.40
N GLU A 186 35.36 -7.30 -55.25
CA GLU A 186 36.72 -6.78 -55.03
C GLU A 186 37.79 -7.59 -55.78
N MET A 187 37.67 -8.92 -55.87
CA MET A 187 38.56 -9.74 -56.69
C MET A 187 38.29 -9.59 -58.20
N ALA A 188 37.03 -9.41 -58.63
CA ALA A 188 36.71 -9.16 -60.04
C ALA A 188 37.24 -7.81 -60.53
N MET A 189 37.35 -6.80 -59.66
CA MET A 189 38.05 -5.54 -60.00
C MET A 189 39.57 -5.68 -60.10
N GLN A 190 40.15 -6.80 -59.63
CA GLN A 190 41.59 -7.04 -59.69
C GLN A 190 42.03 -7.90 -60.89
N GLU A 191 41.11 -8.61 -61.55
CA GLU A 191 41.39 -9.40 -62.76
C GLU A 191 41.06 -8.71 -64.09
N ASP A 192 40.51 -7.49 -64.07
CA ASP A 192 40.14 -6.74 -65.29
C ASP A 192 41.34 -5.99 -65.95
N ILE A 193 42.50 -6.65 -66.03
CA ILE A 193 43.59 -6.34 -66.96
C ILE A 193 44.16 -7.66 -67.51
N LYS A 194 43.41 -8.34 -68.39
CA LYS A 194 43.90 -8.92 -69.66
C LYS A 194 42.87 -9.80 -70.38
N ASP A 195 42.68 -9.45 -71.65
CA ASP A 195 42.35 -10.28 -72.83
C ASP A 195 41.01 -11.03 -72.92
N ASP A 196 40.15 -10.47 -73.79
CA ASP A 196 39.65 -11.06 -75.03
C ASP A 196 39.40 -12.58 -75.06
N SER A 197 38.11 -12.97 -75.05
CA SER A 197 37.40 -13.64 -76.16
C SER A 197 36.32 -14.62 -75.66
N GLY A 198 35.19 -14.67 -76.38
CA GLY A 198 34.38 -15.90 -76.49
C GLY A 198 32.97 -15.88 -75.88
N ALA A 199 31.97 -15.90 -76.76
CA ALA A 199 30.56 -16.09 -76.48
C ALA A 199 30.23 -17.48 -75.89
N ALA A 200 29.16 -17.57 -75.08
CA ALA A 200 28.07 -18.52 -75.29
C ALA A 200 26.92 -18.36 -74.28
N GLU A 201 25.72 -18.52 -74.82
CA GLU A 201 24.39 -18.66 -74.24
C GLU A 201 24.30 -19.74 -73.14
N MET A 202 23.44 -19.53 -72.13
CA MET A 202 22.39 -20.51 -71.80
C MET A 202 21.33 -19.96 -70.83
N GLU A 203 20.10 -20.36 -71.13
CA GLU A 203 18.80 -19.95 -70.58
C GLU A 203 18.50 -20.37 -69.12
N PRO A 204 17.41 -19.83 -68.53
CA PRO A 204 17.03 -20.02 -67.13
C PRO A 204 16.09 -21.21 -66.94
N THR A 205 16.38 -22.09 -65.98
CA THR A 205 15.50 -23.23 -65.69
C THR A 205 14.50 -22.88 -64.59
N SER A 206 13.24 -22.73 -65.01
CA SER A 206 12.02 -22.70 -64.20
C SER A 206 11.64 -24.09 -63.67
N TYR A 207 11.22 -24.19 -62.41
CA TYR A 207 10.26 -25.19 -61.93
C TYR A 207 9.38 -24.51 -60.87
N GLN A 208 8.23 -23.97 -61.29
CA GLN A 208 6.90 -24.58 -61.18
C GLN A 208 6.46 -24.88 -59.74
N ALA A 209 5.49 -24.07 -59.33
CA ALA A 209 4.58 -24.26 -58.22
C ALA A 209 3.81 -25.57 -58.30
N GLN A 210 3.48 -26.16 -57.14
CA GLN A 210 2.16 -26.75 -56.92
C GLN A 210 1.90 -27.05 -55.44
N ASN A 211 0.64 -26.85 -55.06
CA ASN A 211 -0.08 -27.38 -53.89
C ASN A 211 -0.15 -26.51 -52.62
N GLN A 212 -1.08 -25.57 -52.65
CA GLN A 212 -2.09 -25.41 -51.59
C GLN A 212 -3.37 -26.16 -51.99
N PRO A 213 -4.42 -26.26 -51.15
CA PRO A 213 -4.50 -26.43 -49.69
C PRO A 213 -5.52 -27.53 -49.32
N SER A 214 -5.65 -27.91 -48.05
CA SER A 214 -6.91 -28.47 -47.51
C SER A 214 -7.00 -28.23 -46.01
N MET A 215 -7.89 -27.31 -45.61
CA MET A 215 -8.48 -27.28 -44.27
C MET A 215 -9.59 -28.33 -44.20
N PRO A 216 -9.92 -28.84 -43.00
CA PRO A 216 -11.24 -28.49 -42.49
C PRO A 216 -11.24 -28.05 -41.02
N ASP A 217 -11.89 -26.90 -40.87
CA ASP A 217 -12.88 -26.50 -39.86
C ASP A 217 -13.33 -27.57 -38.84
N ASN A 218 -13.22 -27.24 -37.56
CA ASN A 218 -14.21 -27.57 -36.53
C ASN A 218 -13.92 -26.80 -35.22
N GLY A 219 -14.67 -25.71 -35.02
CA GLY A 219 -15.36 -25.33 -33.78
C GLY A 219 -14.56 -25.15 -32.48
N PRO A 220 -14.53 -23.94 -31.88
CA PRO A 220 -14.09 -23.77 -30.50
C PRO A 220 -15.19 -24.24 -29.54
N SER A 221 -14.96 -25.35 -28.84
CA SER A 221 -15.70 -25.66 -27.62
C SER A 221 -15.35 -24.61 -26.57
N GLY A 222 -16.36 -23.83 -26.18
CA GLY A 222 -16.26 -22.79 -25.17
C GLY A 222 -15.78 -23.38 -23.84
N LEU A 223 -14.68 -22.81 -23.34
CA LEU A 223 -14.32 -22.89 -21.93
C LEU A 223 -15.23 -21.92 -21.18
N ASP A 224 -16.29 -22.49 -20.62
CA ASP A 224 -17.16 -21.89 -19.63
C ASP A 224 -16.33 -21.73 -18.34
N LEU A 225 -15.79 -20.53 -18.12
CA LEU A 225 -15.04 -20.14 -16.93
C LEU A 225 -15.92 -19.21 -16.10
N ASP A 226 -17.05 -19.75 -15.64
CA ASP A 226 -17.87 -19.14 -14.61
C ASP A 226 -17.46 -19.69 -13.24
N LEU A 227 -16.25 -19.31 -12.80
CA LEU A 227 -15.67 -19.75 -11.51
C LEU A 227 -15.59 -18.60 -10.49
N PHE A 228 -16.32 -17.51 -10.73
CA PHE A 228 -16.43 -16.38 -9.80
C PHE A 228 -17.82 -15.77 -9.86
N ASP A 229 -18.81 -16.54 -9.40
CA ASP A 229 -20.03 -15.99 -8.79
C ASP A 229 -19.78 -15.85 -7.28
N PRO A 230 -19.56 -14.62 -6.76
CA PRO A 230 -19.64 -14.34 -5.35
C PRO A 230 -21.03 -13.75 -5.04
N ASP A 231 -22.07 -14.56 -5.18
CA ASP A 231 -23.35 -14.30 -4.52
C ASP A 231 -23.27 -14.98 -3.14
N GLN A 232 -23.25 -14.20 -2.04
CA GLN A 232 -24.45 -13.79 -1.30
C GLN A 232 -25.16 -15.03 -0.72
N ASP A 233 -25.21 -15.27 0.60
CA ASP A 233 -25.93 -14.49 1.63
C ASP A 233 -25.30 -14.82 3.02
N GLU A 234 -25.11 -13.89 3.96
CA GLU A 234 -26.12 -13.25 4.83
C GLU A 234 -27.05 -14.25 5.56
N ASP A 235 -26.62 -14.74 6.74
CA ASP A 235 -27.31 -14.64 8.05
C ASP A 235 -26.57 -15.44 9.15
#